data_AF-A0A816FKS6-F1
#
_entry.id   AF-A0A816FKS6-F1
#
_cell.length_a   1.000
_cell.length_b   1.000
_cell.length_c   1.000
_cell.angle_alpha   90.00
_cell.angle_beta   90.00
_cell.angle_gamma   90.00
#
_symmetry.space_group_name_H-M   'P 1'
#
loop_
_entity.id
_entity.type
_entity.pdbx_description
1 polymer ?
#
loop_
_entity_poly.entity_id
_entity_poly.type
_entity_poly.pdbx_seq_one_letter_code
_entity_poly.pdbx_strand_id
1 'polypeptide(L)'
;MGYQSITSGGEEPLIWAMYRLGQLSLPLFGFWFGPVSTGSDTGELILGGYDTTKYTGCFTYATVAVKGFWEFVADSIGVTVGSTTTTIASAINAILDTGTTAAILGPAIYVNAINSILGATWNSTFGWYTVNCQTKPLSAFPNITIIISGVPFTLTPLMYIQIAGGPSNYICYSVISTISQNDANSNPIWILGDFFLRRFYSVFDMQNNRIGLALSTSYSTIQTPPSTLFQSTTTLFPPSSTTTNTVTTTVALPAQCFNYTTINDTTRLTTAGANGVCDSTVFSSTSTNVPTFVRFVSPGGTR
;
A
#
# COMPACT_ATOMS: atom_id res chain seq x y z
N MET A 1 9.72 -12.49 6.67
CA MET A 1 10.46 -13.20 5.60
C MET A 1 11.55 -12.27 5.09
N GLY A 2 12.83 -12.66 5.21
CA GLY A 2 13.95 -11.76 4.92
C GLY A 2 15.11 -12.47 4.24
N TYR A 3 16.30 -11.86 4.27
CA TYR A 3 17.50 -12.38 3.61
C TYR A 3 18.24 -13.41 4.47
N GLN A 4 19.07 -14.23 3.81
CA GLN A 4 19.95 -15.21 4.48
C GLN A 4 20.91 -14.56 5.49
N SER A 5 21.32 -13.30 5.26
CA SER A 5 22.24 -12.58 6.14
C SER A 5 21.71 -12.34 7.55
N ILE A 6 20.40 -12.46 7.77
CA ILE A 6 19.76 -12.28 9.08
C ILE A 6 19.16 -13.58 9.65
N THR A 7 19.47 -14.73 9.06
CA THR A 7 19.09 -16.02 9.63
C THR A 7 20.07 -16.41 10.74
N SER A 8 19.58 -17.07 11.79
CA SER A 8 20.39 -17.40 12.97
C SER A 8 21.48 -18.43 12.69
N GLY A 9 21.28 -19.33 11.72
CA GLY A 9 22.24 -20.37 11.35
C GLY A 9 22.71 -20.29 9.89
N GLY A 10 22.46 -19.17 9.20
CA GLY A 10 22.84 -19.00 7.80
C GLY A 10 22.01 -19.85 6.83
N GLU A 11 20.82 -20.30 7.22
CA GLU A 11 19.95 -21.14 6.42
C GLU A 11 19.41 -20.41 5.19
N GLU A 12 19.26 -21.14 4.09
CA GLU A 12 18.65 -20.61 2.87
C GLU A 12 17.19 -20.18 3.12
N PRO A 13 16.79 -18.95 2.72
CA PRO A 13 15.40 -18.52 2.86
C PRO A 13 14.44 -19.45 2.10
N LEU A 14 13.28 -19.72 2.71
CA LEU A 14 12.26 -20.64 2.18
C LEU A 14 11.96 -20.43 0.68
N ILE A 15 11.81 -19.19 0.25
CA ILE A 15 11.48 -18.84 -1.14
C ILE A 15 12.58 -19.28 -2.12
N TRP A 16 13.85 -19.10 -1.74
CA TRP A 16 14.99 -19.58 -2.53
C TRP A 16 15.05 -21.10 -2.57
N ALA A 17 14.84 -21.76 -1.42
CA ALA A 17 14.81 -23.21 -1.36
C ALA A 17 13.72 -23.80 -2.27
N MET A 18 12.50 -23.27 -2.21
CA MET A 18 11.40 -23.74 -3.06
C MET A 18 11.64 -23.45 -4.54
N TYR A 19 12.20 -22.29 -4.90
CA TYR A 19 12.57 -21.98 -6.27
C TYR A 19 13.65 -22.94 -6.80
N ARG A 20 14.71 -23.18 -6.01
CA ARG A 20 15.81 -24.11 -6.35
C ARG A 20 15.34 -25.55 -6.52
N LEU A 21 14.33 -25.97 -5.75
CA LEU A 21 13.70 -27.28 -5.86
C LEU A 21 12.65 -27.36 -7.01
N GLY A 22 12.49 -26.30 -7.80
CA GLY A 22 11.53 -26.25 -8.92
C GLY A 22 10.07 -26.18 -8.48
N GLN A 23 9.80 -25.85 -7.21
CA GLN A 23 8.44 -25.77 -6.65
C GLN A 23 7.80 -24.40 -6.86
N LEU A 24 8.58 -23.36 -7.15
CA LEU A 24 8.10 -22.03 -7.49
C LEU A 24 8.65 -21.61 -8.86
N SER A 25 7.84 -20.89 -9.63
CA SER A 25 8.29 -20.34 -10.92
C SER A 25 9.25 -19.16 -10.78
N LEU A 26 9.11 -18.37 -9.71
CA LEU A 26 9.92 -17.18 -9.44
C LEU A 26 10.29 -17.12 -7.95
N PRO A 27 11.49 -16.69 -7.57
CA PRO A 27 11.86 -16.52 -6.16
C PRO A 27 11.35 -15.16 -5.65
N LEU A 28 10.03 -14.96 -5.70
CA LEU A 28 9.37 -13.76 -5.19
C LEU A 28 8.11 -14.13 -4.41
N PHE A 29 7.62 -13.18 -3.62
CA PHE A 29 6.34 -13.33 -2.93
C PHE A 29 5.57 -12.01 -2.87
N GLY A 30 4.25 -12.12 -2.82
CA GLY A 30 3.33 -10.99 -2.77
C GLY A 30 2.47 -11.01 -1.52
N PHE A 31 2.23 -9.83 -0.95
CA PHE A 31 1.32 -9.62 0.16
C PHE A 31 0.17 -8.69 -0.23
N TRP A 32 -1.03 -9.14 0.09
CA TRP A 32 -2.24 -8.32 0.09
C TRP A 32 -2.85 -8.32 1.49
N PHE A 33 -3.30 -7.16 1.94
CA PHE A 33 -4.09 -7.05 3.15
C PHE A 33 -5.49 -6.56 2.82
N GLY A 34 -6.47 -7.19 3.45
CA GLY A 34 -7.87 -6.86 3.25
C GLY A 34 -8.27 -5.49 3.80
N PRO A 35 -9.46 -5.01 3.39
CA PRO A 35 -9.97 -3.70 3.78
C PRO A 35 -10.22 -3.65 5.28
N VAL A 36 -9.85 -2.52 5.91
CA VAL A 36 -10.14 -2.27 7.34
C VAL A 36 -11.66 -2.11 7.57
N SER A 37 -12.41 -1.67 6.56
CA SER A 37 -13.83 -1.34 6.66
C SER A 37 -14.75 -2.54 6.90
N THR A 38 -14.29 -3.76 6.68
CA THR A 38 -15.09 -4.98 6.89
C THR A 38 -14.97 -5.52 8.32
N GLY A 39 -14.16 -4.88 9.18
CA GLY A 39 -13.93 -5.34 10.56
C GLY A 39 -13.26 -6.71 10.65
N SER A 40 -12.70 -7.20 9.54
CA SER A 40 -12.12 -8.54 9.41
C SER A 40 -10.70 -8.46 8.89
N ASP A 41 -9.76 -8.98 9.68
CA ASP A 41 -8.34 -9.04 9.34
C ASP A 41 -8.05 -10.17 8.34
N THR A 42 -8.47 -9.93 7.10
CA THR A 42 -8.17 -10.79 5.96
C THR A 42 -6.83 -10.39 5.33
N GLY A 43 -6.18 -11.35 4.69
CA GLY A 43 -4.92 -11.14 4.00
C GLY A 43 -4.56 -12.32 3.14
N GLU A 44 -3.64 -12.10 2.21
CA GLU A 44 -3.16 -13.13 1.30
C GLU A 44 -1.65 -13.04 1.14
N LEU A 45 -0.99 -14.20 1.20
CA LEU A 45 0.40 -14.38 0.84
C LEU A 45 0.47 -15.30 -0.38
N ILE A 46 1.19 -14.86 -1.41
CA ILE A 46 1.50 -15.67 -2.59
C ILE A 46 2.99 -15.89 -2.65
N LEU A 47 3.41 -17.14 -2.81
CA LEU A 47 4.79 -17.52 -3.09
C LEU A 47 4.91 -17.89 -4.56
N GLY A 48 5.95 -17.45 -5.25
CA GLY A 48 6.19 -17.80 -6.66
C GLY A 48 5.57 -16.87 -7.69
N GLY A 49 4.85 -15.84 -7.24
CA GLY A 49 4.10 -14.94 -8.11
C GLY A 49 3.38 -13.84 -7.33
N TYR A 50 2.49 -13.14 -8.03
CA TYR A 50 1.60 -12.13 -7.49
C TYR A 50 0.21 -12.24 -8.14
N ASP A 51 -0.82 -11.69 -7.49
CA ASP A 51 -2.20 -11.75 -7.97
C ASP A 51 -2.63 -10.41 -8.58
N THR A 52 -2.84 -10.42 -9.90
CA THR A 52 -3.25 -9.26 -10.68
C THR A 52 -4.65 -8.74 -10.34
N THR A 53 -5.47 -9.51 -9.62
CA THR A 53 -6.78 -9.08 -9.12
C THR A 53 -6.71 -8.30 -7.81
N LYS A 54 -5.54 -8.24 -7.17
CA LYS A 54 -5.34 -7.60 -5.85
C LYS A 54 -4.77 -6.20 -5.90
N TYR A 55 -4.41 -5.72 -7.09
CA TYR A 55 -3.90 -4.37 -7.29
C TYR A 55 -4.44 -3.73 -8.57
N THR A 56 -4.23 -2.41 -8.67
CA THR A 56 -4.52 -1.62 -9.87
C THR A 56 -3.31 -0.77 -10.25
N GLY A 57 -3.23 -0.37 -11.51
CA GLY A 57 -2.09 0.36 -12.04
C GLY A 57 -0.86 -0.53 -12.21
N CYS A 58 0.33 0.09 -12.22
CA CYS A 58 1.60 -0.59 -12.40
C CYS A 58 2.42 -0.58 -11.11
N PHE A 59 3.36 -1.52 -11.01
CA PHE A 59 4.31 -1.55 -9.91
C PHE A 59 5.30 -0.39 -10.01
N THR A 60 5.51 0.28 -8.88
CA THR A 60 6.70 1.09 -8.64
C THR A 60 7.71 0.21 -7.93
N TYR A 61 8.89 0.05 -8.53
CA TYR A 61 9.96 -0.73 -7.90
C TYR A 61 10.97 0.18 -7.21
N ALA A 62 11.49 -0.29 -6.07
CA ALA A 62 12.65 0.29 -5.41
C ALA A 62 13.67 -0.81 -5.09
N THR A 63 14.93 -0.58 -5.44
CA THR A 63 16.02 -1.51 -5.19
C THR A 63 16.33 -1.57 -3.69
N VAL A 64 16.61 -2.77 -3.19
CA VAL A 64 17.04 -2.98 -1.81
C VAL A 64 18.44 -2.40 -1.61
N ALA A 65 18.57 -1.47 -0.67
CA ALA A 65 19.80 -0.75 -0.37
C ALA A 65 20.75 -1.56 0.51
N VAL A 66 20.21 -2.27 1.52
CA VAL A 66 20.97 -3.08 2.48
C VAL A 66 20.35 -4.48 2.56
N LYS A 67 21.12 -5.51 2.18
CA LYS A 67 20.64 -6.90 2.19
C LYS A 67 20.61 -7.47 3.61
N GLY A 68 19.41 -7.54 4.16
CA GLY A 68 19.09 -8.13 5.46
C GLY A 68 17.59 -8.04 5.67
N PHE A 69 17.12 -6.81 5.74
CA PHE A 69 15.72 -6.45 5.65
C PHE A 69 15.35 -6.03 4.22
N TRP A 70 14.06 -5.84 3.96
CA TRP A 70 13.56 -5.23 2.73
C TRP A 70 13.68 -3.72 2.78
N GLU A 71 14.92 -3.27 2.97
CA GLU A 71 15.29 -1.88 3.15
C GLU A 71 15.56 -1.20 1.81
N PHE A 72 14.98 -0.03 1.59
CA PHE A 72 15.16 0.79 0.41
C PHE A 72 15.24 2.27 0.81
N VAL A 73 15.75 3.11 -0.08
CA VAL A 73 15.76 4.57 0.13
C VAL A 73 14.55 5.15 -0.58
N ALA A 74 13.65 5.78 0.19
CA ALA A 74 12.56 6.59 -0.37
C ALA A 74 13.03 8.04 -0.55
N ASP A 75 12.53 8.71 -1.58
CA ASP A 75 12.97 10.05 -1.95
C ASP A 75 12.62 11.08 -0.86
N SER A 76 11.44 10.94 -0.25
CA SER A 76 11.02 11.77 0.88
C SER A 76 9.81 11.23 1.62
N ILE A 77 9.58 11.75 2.82
CA ILE A 77 8.30 11.73 3.52
C ILE A 77 7.87 13.17 3.81
N GLY A 78 6.58 13.45 3.64
CA GLY A 78 6.02 14.77 3.81
C GLY A 78 4.54 14.76 4.22
N VAL A 79 4.06 15.95 4.56
CA VAL A 79 2.64 16.22 4.84
C VAL A 79 2.03 16.96 3.66
N THR A 80 0.91 16.46 3.15
CA THR A 80 0.22 17.00 1.97
C THR A 80 -1.10 17.65 2.36
N VAL A 81 -1.22 18.94 2.08
CA VAL A 81 -2.45 19.74 2.26
C VAL A 81 -2.91 20.24 0.89
N GLY A 82 -4.09 19.81 0.45
CA GLY A 82 -4.56 20.08 -0.91
C GLY A 82 -3.59 19.46 -1.93
N SER A 83 -3.05 20.29 -2.84
CA SER A 83 -2.06 19.90 -3.84
C SER A 83 -0.60 20.12 -3.41
N THR A 84 -0.37 20.66 -2.20
CA THR A 84 0.98 21.03 -1.74
C THR A 84 1.51 20.01 -0.75
N THR A 85 2.67 19.42 -1.06
CA THR A 85 3.40 18.54 -0.14
C THR A 85 4.55 19.30 0.50
N THR A 86 4.55 19.38 1.83
CA THR A 86 5.68 19.88 2.62
C THR A 86 6.56 18.70 3.01
N THR A 87 7.80 18.67 2.52
CA THR A 87 8.78 17.64 2.86
C THR A 87 9.21 17.78 4.32
N ILE A 88 9.16 16.67 5.06
CA ILE A 88 9.64 16.56 6.45
C ILE A 88 11.04 15.96 6.50
N ALA A 89 11.30 14.96 5.67
CA ALA A 89 12.62 14.37 5.50
C ALA A 89 12.81 13.92 4.04
N SER A 90 14.05 13.99 3.57
CA SER A 90 14.47 13.53 2.25
C SER A 90 15.41 12.33 2.37
N ALA A 91 15.46 11.49 1.33
CA ALA A 91 16.33 10.31 1.25
C ALA A 91 16.25 9.44 2.52
N ILE A 92 15.05 8.98 2.86
CA ILE A 92 14.84 8.19 4.08
C ILE A 92 15.11 6.71 3.84
N ASN A 93 15.88 6.07 4.72
CA ASN A 93 15.98 4.61 4.77
C ASN A 93 14.66 4.06 5.32
N ALA A 94 14.01 3.17 4.58
CA ALA A 94 12.72 2.60 4.95
C ALA A 94 12.73 1.08 4.75
N ILE A 95 12.14 0.36 5.71
CA ILE A 95 11.92 -1.08 5.64
C ILE A 95 10.42 -1.33 5.42
N LEU A 96 10.07 -2.12 4.40
CA LEU A 96 8.74 -2.74 4.34
C LEU A 96 8.72 -3.95 5.28
N ASP A 97 7.92 -3.89 6.34
CA ASP A 97 7.87 -4.95 7.35
C ASP A 97 6.43 -5.38 7.66
N THR A 98 6.06 -6.56 7.16
CA THR A 98 4.75 -7.17 7.45
C THR A 98 4.61 -7.61 8.91
N GLY A 99 5.72 -7.70 9.67
CA GLY A 99 5.75 -8.09 11.07
C GLY A 99 5.51 -6.93 12.05
N THR A 100 5.65 -5.68 11.61
CA THR A 100 5.35 -4.50 12.42
C THR A 100 3.86 -4.21 12.40
N THR A 101 3.20 -4.57 13.50
CA THR A 101 1.79 -4.32 13.71
C THR A 101 1.56 -2.89 14.19
N ALA A 102 0.48 -2.31 13.67
CA ALA A 102 -0.15 -1.10 14.14
C ALA A 102 0.69 0.19 14.13
N ALA A 103 1.74 0.29 13.29
CA ALA A 103 2.54 1.52 13.25
C ALA A 103 3.26 1.81 11.93
N ILE A 104 3.48 3.10 11.70
CA ILE A 104 4.55 3.64 10.86
C ILE A 104 5.59 4.18 11.83
N LEU A 105 6.76 3.58 11.85
CA LEU A 105 7.79 3.92 12.82
C LEU A 105 8.89 4.74 12.15
N GLY A 106 9.38 5.77 12.84
CA GLY A 106 10.47 6.58 12.31
C GLY A 106 11.24 7.34 13.38
N PRO A 107 12.27 8.09 12.97
CA PRO A 107 13.13 8.84 13.88
C PRO A 107 12.33 9.94 14.59
N ALA A 108 12.60 10.11 15.89
CA ALA A 108 11.79 10.96 16.76
C ALA A 108 11.61 12.39 16.23
N ILE A 109 12.65 13.01 15.67
CA ILE A 109 12.57 14.38 15.16
C ILE A 109 11.49 14.54 14.07
N TYR A 110 11.41 13.60 13.13
CA TYR A 110 10.47 13.66 12.01
C TYR A 110 9.06 13.24 12.44
N VAL A 111 8.97 12.20 13.27
CA VAL A 111 7.69 11.74 13.83
C VAL A 111 7.05 12.83 14.68
N ASN A 112 7.83 13.53 15.50
CA ASN A 112 7.34 14.63 16.33
C ASN A 112 6.89 15.82 15.46
N ALA A 113 7.62 16.13 14.38
CA ALA A 113 7.22 17.16 13.42
C ALA A 113 5.87 16.81 12.75
N ILE A 114 5.70 15.57 12.26
CA ILE A 114 4.44 15.11 11.68
C ILE A 114 3.31 15.21 12.70
N ASN A 115 3.49 14.63 13.89
CA ASN A 115 2.46 14.63 14.94
C ASN A 115 2.11 16.05 15.43
N SER A 116 3.09 16.97 15.46
CA SER A 116 2.83 18.38 15.75
C SER A 116 1.92 19.03 14.70
N ILE A 117 2.15 18.78 13.40
CA ILE A 117 1.29 19.27 12.31
C ILE A 117 -0.14 18.69 12.41
N LEU A 118 -0.28 17.44 12.87
CA LEU A 118 -1.58 16.83 13.11
C LEU A 118 -2.32 17.45 14.31
N GLY A 119 -1.63 18.20 15.18
CA GLY A 119 -2.13 18.63 16.48
C GLY A 119 -2.22 17.47 17.48
N ALA A 120 -1.38 16.44 17.29
CA ALA A 120 -1.33 15.27 18.15
C ALA A 120 -0.40 15.51 19.35
N THR A 121 -0.75 14.95 20.51
CA THR A 121 0.05 15.05 21.73
C THR A 121 0.37 13.66 22.27
N TRP A 122 1.60 13.45 22.71
CA TRP A 122 1.98 12.19 23.35
C TRP A 122 1.17 11.97 24.62
N ASN A 123 0.51 10.82 24.71
CA ASN A 123 -0.21 10.38 25.89
C ASN A 123 0.51 9.18 26.51
N SER A 124 1.19 9.39 27.64
CA SER A 124 1.95 8.33 28.32
C SER A 124 1.09 7.22 28.90
N THR A 125 -0.20 7.47 29.15
CA THR A 125 -1.13 6.45 29.66
C THR A 125 -1.49 5.46 28.55
N PHE A 126 -1.69 5.93 27.32
CA PHE A 126 -2.02 5.08 26.19
C PHE A 126 -0.79 4.58 25.42
N GLY A 127 0.35 5.26 25.53
CA GLY A 127 1.56 4.95 24.77
C GLY A 127 1.48 5.38 23.30
N TRP A 128 0.62 6.35 22.99
CA TRP A 128 0.38 6.83 21.62
C TRP A 128 0.23 8.35 21.55
N TYR A 129 0.45 8.90 20.36
CA TYR A 129 0.07 10.28 20.04
C TYR A 129 -1.44 10.38 19.83
N THR A 130 -2.14 11.09 20.71
CA THR A 130 -3.60 11.28 20.61
C THR A 130 -3.95 12.54 19.84
N VAL A 131 -4.99 12.48 19.00
CA VAL A 131 -5.53 13.62 18.25
C VAL A 131 -6.98 13.89 18.66
N ASN A 132 -7.41 15.15 18.59
CA ASN A 132 -8.80 15.51 18.89
C ASN A 132 -9.70 15.23 17.67
N CYS A 133 -10.33 14.08 17.61
CA CYS A 133 -11.37 13.78 16.61
C CYS A 133 -12.78 14.20 17.02
N GLN A 134 -13.00 14.55 18.28
CA GLN A 134 -14.33 14.89 18.80
C GLN A 134 -14.84 16.19 18.17
N THR A 135 -13.92 17.12 17.90
CA THR A 135 -14.23 18.44 17.34
C THR A 135 -13.65 18.65 15.94
N LYS A 136 -12.71 17.80 15.50
CA LYS A 136 -12.08 17.87 14.17
C LYS A 136 -12.41 16.59 13.39
N PRO A 137 -13.17 16.67 12.29
CA PRO A 137 -13.48 15.50 11.48
C PRO A 137 -12.21 14.94 10.83
N LEU A 138 -12.17 13.63 10.56
CA LEU A 138 -11.00 12.97 9.97
C LEU A 138 -10.59 13.58 8.63
N SER A 139 -11.54 14.08 7.83
CA SER A 139 -11.29 14.77 6.56
C SER A 139 -10.53 16.10 6.69
N ALA A 140 -10.44 16.67 7.90
CA ALA A 140 -9.70 17.91 8.16
C ALA A 140 -8.23 17.66 8.54
N PHE A 141 -7.78 16.41 8.62
CA PHE A 141 -6.37 16.10 8.78
C PHE A 141 -5.69 15.97 7.40
N PRO A 142 -4.41 16.35 7.29
CA PRO A 142 -3.69 16.31 6.02
C PRO A 142 -3.37 14.89 5.58
N ASN A 143 -3.02 14.68 4.33
CA ASN A 143 -2.46 13.39 3.92
C ASN A 143 -0.99 13.28 4.35
N ILE A 144 -0.50 12.05 4.51
CA ILE A 144 0.94 11.77 4.64
C ILE A 144 1.41 11.14 3.34
N THR A 145 2.44 11.70 2.72
CA THR A 145 2.93 11.24 1.41
C THR A 145 4.37 10.82 1.51
N ILE A 146 4.67 9.61 1.05
CA ILE A 146 6.02 9.10 0.87
C ILE A 146 6.29 9.05 -0.63
N ILE A 147 7.36 9.68 -1.09
CA ILE A 147 7.75 9.62 -2.51
C ILE A 147 8.76 8.48 -2.66
N ILE A 148 8.47 7.53 -3.54
CA ILE A 148 9.32 6.36 -3.81
C ILE A 148 9.54 6.28 -5.32
N SER A 149 10.79 6.34 -5.77
CA SER A 149 11.15 6.32 -7.20
C SER A 149 10.38 7.37 -8.01
N GLY A 150 10.17 8.56 -7.43
CA GLY A 150 9.41 9.66 -8.02
C GLY A 150 7.89 9.50 -8.02
N VAL A 151 7.35 8.41 -7.45
CA VAL A 151 5.90 8.14 -7.39
C VAL A 151 5.37 8.43 -5.98
N PRO A 152 4.24 9.17 -5.83
CA PRO A 152 3.67 9.48 -4.53
C PRO A 152 2.82 8.34 -3.95
N PHE A 153 3.25 7.81 -2.81
CA PHE A 153 2.52 6.86 -1.97
C PHE A 153 1.82 7.62 -0.85
N THR A 154 0.54 7.94 -1.05
CA THR A 154 -0.23 8.81 -0.15
C THR A 154 -1.15 8.02 0.77
N LEU A 155 -1.05 8.31 2.07
CA LEU A 155 -1.92 7.84 3.13
C LEU A 155 -2.93 8.92 3.51
N THR A 156 -4.21 8.56 3.51
CA THR A 156 -5.28 9.47 3.98
C THR A 156 -5.44 9.38 5.49
N PRO A 157 -6.11 10.36 6.14
CA PRO A 157 -6.36 10.34 7.58
C PRO A 157 -6.95 9.04 8.12
N LEU A 158 -7.86 8.41 7.37
CA LEU A 158 -8.46 7.11 7.74
C LEU A 158 -7.45 5.96 7.86
N MET A 159 -6.26 6.10 7.25
CA MET A 159 -5.23 5.07 7.27
C MET A 159 -4.28 5.22 8.44
N TYR A 160 -4.02 6.44 8.89
CA TYR A 160 -3.01 6.69 9.93
C TYR A 160 -3.59 7.22 11.24
N ILE A 161 -4.89 7.55 11.30
CA ILE A 161 -5.61 7.87 12.54
C ILE A 161 -6.56 6.72 12.85
N GLN A 162 -6.39 6.13 14.03
CA GLN A 162 -7.22 5.02 14.52
C GLN A 162 -8.09 5.47 15.69
N ILE A 163 -9.23 4.81 15.83
CA ILE A 163 -10.22 5.07 16.88
C ILE A 163 -10.21 3.87 17.82
N ALA A 164 -10.05 4.10 19.12
CA ALA A 164 -10.18 3.09 20.15
C ALA A 164 -11.19 3.53 21.22
N GLY A 165 -11.97 2.58 21.75
CA GLY A 165 -13.00 2.83 22.74
C GLY A 165 -14.42 2.71 22.20
N GLY A 166 -15.40 2.98 23.06
CA GLY A 166 -16.82 2.88 22.72
C GLY A 166 -17.40 4.17 22.10
N PRO A 167 -18.64 4.14 21.58
CA PRO A 167 -19.25 5.28 20.87
C PRO A 167 -19.24 6.61 21.64
N SER A 168 -19.33 6.54 22.97
CA SER A 168 -19.42 7.72 23.84
C SER A 168 -18.08 8.11 24.49
N ASN A 169 -17.06 7.25 24.44
CA ASN A 169 -15.77 7.44 25.11
C ASN A 169 -14.66 6.83 24.24
N TYR A 170 -14.45 7.42 23.07
CA TYR A 170 -13.37 7.01 22.17
C TYR A 170 -12.22 8.00 22.19
N ILE A 171 -11.02 7.47 21.96
CA ILE A 171 -9.81 8.23 21.68
C ILE A 171 -9.44 8.04 20.22
N CYS A 172 -8.87 9.07 19.63
CA CYS A 172 -8.17 8.94 18.36
C CYS A 172 -6.67 9.00 18.58
N TYR A 173 -5.92 8.15 17.88
CA TYR A 173 -4.48 8.15 17.94
C TYR A 173 -3.85 8.00 16.55
N SER A 174 -2.70 8.64 16.38
CA SER A 174 -1.85 8.51 15.20
C SER A 174 -1.03 7.23 15.32
N VAL A 175 -1.00 6.43 14.26
CA VAL A 175 -0.17 5.21 14.18
C VAL A 175 1.29 5.55 13.84
N ILE A 176 1.59 6.83 13.60
CA ILE A 176 2.95 7.31 13.32
C ILE A 176 3.66 7.53 14.66
N SER A 177 4.61 6.65 14.97
CA SER A 177 5.28 6.61 16.27
C SER A 177 6.80 6.54 16.14
N THR A 178 7.49 6.80 17.25
CA THR A 178 8.95 6.92 17.27
C THR A 178 9.60 5.56 17.39
N ILE A 179 10.72 5.38 16.71
CA ILE A 179 11.65 4.28 16.94
C ILE A 179 13.08 4.80 16.98
N SER A 180 13.91 4.17 17.79
CA SER A 180 15.34 4.45 17.88
C SER A 180 16.12 3.25 17.35
N GLN A 181 16.04 3.05 16.03
CA GLN A 181 16.78 2.01 15.32
C GLN A 181 17.52 2.58 14.12
N ASN A 182 18.67 1.96 13.82
CA ASN A 182 19.50 2.29 12.67
C ASN A 182 19.73 1.06 11.80
N ASP A 183 20.04 1.27 10.52
CA ASP A 183 20.47 0.23 9.58
C ASP A 183 21.91 -0.24 9.89
N ALA A 184 22.41 -1.17 9.06
CA ALA A 184 23.78 -1.69 9.18
C ALA A 184 24.88 -0.62 8.99
N ASN A 185 24.54 0.53 8.42
CA ASN A 185 25.44 1.67 8.17
C ASN A 185 25.22 2.81 9.19
N SER A 186 24.48 2.56 10.28
CA SER A 186 24.14 3.56 11.30
C SER A 186 23.22 4.70 10.81
N ASN A 187 22.52 4.53 9.69
CA ASN A 187 21.49 5.46 9.25
C ASN A 187 20.18 5.21 10.01
N PRO A 188 19.46 6.25 10.45
CA PRO A 188 18.19 6.08 11.12
C PRO A 188 17.13 5.54 10.15
N ILE A 189 16.37 4.53 10.59
CA ILE A 189 15.40 3.83 9.72
C ILE A 189 13.95 4.23 10.01
N TRP A 190 13.16 4.15 8.95
CA TRP A 190 11.71 4.06 9.02
C TRP A 190 11.27 2.61 8.86
N ILE A 191 10.18 2.24 9.53
CA ILE A 191 9.50 0.97 9.31
C ILE A 191 8.09 1.26 8.82
N LEU A 192 7.79 0.79 7.61
CA LEU A 192 6.50 0.90 6.97
C LEU A 192 5.73 -0.40 7.19
N GLY A 193 4.94 -0.43 8.26
CA GLY A 193 4.22 -1.60 8.73
C GLY A 193 2.84 -1.81 8.08
N ASP A 194 1.98 -2.54 8.79
CA ASP A 194 0.67 -2.97 8.31
C ASP A 194 -0.23 -1.84 7.78
N PHE A 195 -0.24 -0.65 8.39
CA PHE A 195 -1.06 0.48 7.92
C PHE A 195 -0.64 1.01 6.54
N PHE A 196 0.66 0.97 6.22
CA PHE A 196 1.14 1.29 4.88
C PHE A 196 0.82 0.15 3.90
N LEU A 197 1.12 -1.09 4.31
CA LEU A 197 0.95 -2.28 3.49
C LEU A 197 -0.52 -2.64 3.20
N ARG A 198 -1.47 -2.15 4.00
CA ARG A 198 -2.92 -2.25 3.70
C ARG A 198 -3.34 -1.41 2.51
N ARG A 199 -2.66 -0.29 2.29
CA ARG A 199 -2.98 0.60 1.18
C ARG A 199 -2.36 0.12 -0.14
N PHE A 200 -1.21 -0.53 -0.07
CA PHE A 200 -0.41 -0.89 -1.23
C PHE A 200 -0.15 -2.39 -1.28
N TYR A 201 -0.54 -3.03 -2.37
CA TYR A 201 -0.11 -4.40 -2.66
C TYR A 201 1.39 -4.41 -2.83
N SER A 202 2.06 -5.36 -2.17
CA SER A 202 3.52 -5.40 -2.08
C SER A 202 4.08 -6.70 -2.63
N VAL A 203 5.13 -6.59 -3.44
CA VAL A 203 5.89 -7.70 -3.99
C VAL A 203 7.33 -7.59 -3.52
N PHE A 204 7.90 -8.71 -3.11
CA PHE A 204 9.25 -8.84 -2.62
C PHE A 204 10.01 -9.78 -3.57
N ASP A 205 10.84 -9.19 -4.42
CA ASP A 205 11.51 -9.86 -5.54
C ASP A 205 12.95 -10.18 -5.12
N MET A 206 13.19 -11.43 -4.68
CA MET A 206 14.51 -11.86 -4.21
C MET A 206 15.52 -11.99 -5.35
N GLN A 207 15.06 -12.30 -6.57
CA GLN A 207 15.93 -12.42 -7.75
C GLN A 207 16.57 -11.09 -8.09
N ASN A 208 15.75 -10.03 -8.13
CA ASN A 208 16.19 -8.70 -8.54
C ASN A 208 16.55 -7.78 -7.36
N ASN A 209 16.45 -8.28 -6.12
CA ASN A 209 16.72 -7.52 -4.88
C ASN A 209 15.95 -6.20 -4.86
N ARG A 210 14.64 -6.26 -5.02
CA ARG A 210 13.78 -5.07 -5.08
C ARG A 210 12.43 -5.34 -4.44
N ILE A 211 11.80 -4.27 -3.98
CA ILE A 211 10.38 -4.25 -3.62
C ILE A 211 9.57 -3.69 -4.79
N GLY A 212 8.34 -4.15 -4.95
CA GLY A 212 7.35 -3.61 -5.90
C GLY A 212 6.09 -3.20 -5.14
N LEU A 213 5.61 -1.98 -5.36
CA LEU A 213 4.40 -1.46 -4.74
C LEU A 213 3.39 -1.01 -5.79
N ALA A 214 2.13 -1.38 -5.60
CA ALA A 214 1.01 -0.97 -6.44
C ALA A 214 -0.22 -0.66 -5.58
N LEU A 215 -1.20 0.02 -6.15
CA LEU A 215 -2.40 0.41 -5.42
C LEU A 215 -3.26 -0.82 -5.11
N SER A 216 -3.53 -1.12 -3.84
CA SER A 216 -4.36 -2.27 -3.47
C SER A 216 -5.82 -2.08 -3.88
N THR A 217 -6.45 -3.15 -4.38
CA THR A 217 -7.91 -3.16 -4.67
C THR A 217 -8.76 -3.08 -3.41
N SER A 218 -8.23 -3.46 -2.23
CA SER A 218 -8.94 -3.33 -0.94
C SER A 218 -9.21 -1.89 -0.54
N TYR A 219 -8.52 -0.92 -1.16
CA TYR A 219 -8.80 0.48 -0.88
C TYR A 219 -9.89 1.07 -1.77
N SER A 220 -10.05 0.61 -3.02
CA SER A 220 -11.07 1.15 -3.92
C SER A 220 -12.48 0.99 -3.36
N THR A 221 -12.71 0.03 -2.47
CA THR A 221 -13.97 -0.17 -1.74
C THR A 221 -14.23 0.85 -0.62
N ILE A 222 -13.24 1.66 -0.22
CA ILE A 222 -13.37 2.69 0.84
C ILE A 222 -13.78 4.05 0.24
N GLN A 223 -13.68 4.25 -1.07
CA GLN A 223 -13.88 5.57 -1.70
C GLN A 223 -15.33 5.91 -2.08
N THR A 224 -16.32 5.05 -1.80
CA THR A 224 -17.74 5.43 -1.91
C THR A 224 -18.29 5.76 -0.52
N PRO A 225 -18.66 7.03 -0.24
CA PRO A 225 -19.51 7.33 0.90
C PRO A 225 -20.82 6.53 0.76
N PRO A 226 -21.44 6.04 1.85
CA PRO A 226 -22.78 5.48 1.76
C PRO A 226 -23.73 6.59 1.30
N SER A 227 -24.20 6.49 0.06
CA SER A 227 -25.30 7.30 -0.44
C SER A 227 -26.60 6.79 0.19
N THR A 228 -26.86 7.14 1.45
CA THR A 228 -28.13 6.87 2.12
C THR A 228 -28.60 8.08 2.90
N LEU A 229 -28.96 9.15 2.17
CA LEU A 229 -30.00 10.09 2.59
C LEU A 229 -30.83 10.48 1.37
N PHE A 230 -31.71 9.57 0.94
CA PHE A 230 -32.97 9.95 0.30
C PHE A 230 -34.05 8.99 0.79
N GLN A 231 -34.73 9.39 1.86
CA GLN A 231 -36.05 8.85 2.16
C GLN A 231 -36.95 9.20 0.99
N SER A 232 -37.38 8.19 0.23
CA SER A 232 -38.42 8.34 -0.78
C SER A 232 -39.76 8.02 -0.13
N THR A 233 -40.53 9.05 0.19
CA THR A 233 -41.98 8.92 0.40
C THR A 233 -42.63 8.68 -0.96
N THR A 234 -43.37 7.59 -1.07
CA THR A 234 -44.20 7.22 -2.21
C THR A 234 -45.50 8.03 -2.26
N THR A 235 -45.89 8.47 -3.46
CA THR A 235 -47.25 8.64 -4.05
C THR A 235 -47.10 9.55 -5.28
N LEU A 236 -47.82 9.50 -6.41
CA LEU A 236 -48.61 8.53 -7.18
C LEU A 236 -48.94 9.27 -8.53
N PHE A 237 -48.99 8.57 -9.68
CA PHE A 237 -49.49 9.00 -11.03
C PHE A 237 -48.60 9.88 -11.96
N PRO A 238 -48.84 9.89 -13.30
CA PRO A 238 -48.65 8.83 -14.31
C PRO A 238 -47.76 9.31 -15.50
N PRO A 239 -47.45 8.50 -16.55
CA PRO A 239 -46.38 8.82 -17.49
C PRO A 239 -46.85 9.77 -18.59
N SER A 240 -46.00 10.74 -18.93
CA SER A 240 -46.09 11.46 -20.19
C SER A 240 -44.69 11.62 -20.81
N SER A 241 -44.73 11.73 -22.13
CA SER A 241 -43.75 11.34 -23.12
C SER A 241 -42.53 12.26 -23.27
N THR A 242 -41.53 11.72 -23.96
CA THR A 242 -40.54 12.39 -24.85
C THR A 242 -39.42 13.22 -24.23
N THR A 243 -38.21 12.65 -24.16
CA THR A 243 -37.10 12.85 -25.13
C THR A 243 -35.80 12.32 -24.50
N THR A 244 -35.18 11.33 -25.15
CA THR A 244 -33.84 10.82 -24.81
C THR A 244 -32.79 11.83 -25.24
N ASN A 245 -32.27 12.61 -24.30
CA ASN A 245 -30.95 13.23 -24.43
C ASN A 245 -29.97 12.39 -23.63
N THR A 246 -29.28 11.48 -24.32
CA THR A 246 -28.16 10.71 -23.77
C THR A 246 -26.98 11.68 -23.62
N VAL A 247 -26.83 12.29 -22.45
CA VAL A 247 -25.57 12.95 -22.10
C VAL A 247 -24.58 11.84 -21.75
N THR A 248 -23.75 11.45 -22.71
CA THR A 248 -22.60 10.59 -22.46
C THR A 248 -21.54 11.41 -21.73
N THR A 249 -21.60 11.46 -20.40
CA THR A 249 -20.41 11.83 -19.61
C THR A 249 -19.43 10.67 -19.69
N THR A 250 -18.48 10.75 -20.62
CA THR A 250 -17.27 9.93 -20.59
C THR A 250 -16.45 10.34 -19.37
N VAL A 251 -16.62 9.62 -18.26
CA VAL A 251 -15.60 9.60 -17.20
C VAL A 251 -14.40 8.88 -17.81
N ALA A 252 -13.37 9.64 -18.18
CA ALA A 252 -12.11 9.08 -18.61
C ALA A 252 -11.52 8.27 -17.44
N LEU A 253 -11.55 6.94 -17.58
CA LEU A 253 -10.76 6.04 -16.74
C LEU A 253 -9.27 6.38 -16.92
N PRO A 254 -8.45 6.32 -15.86
CA PRO A 254 -7.02 6.57 -16.00
C PRO A 254 -6.44 5.58 -17.02
N ALA A 255 -5.59 6.12 -17.91
CA ALA A 255 -5.04 5.45 -19.08
C ALA A 255 -4.62 4.00 -18.78
N GLN A 256 -5.18 3.04 -19.52
CA GLN A 256 -4.56 1.73 -19.65
C GLN A 256 -3.19 1.96 -20.31
N CYS A 257 -2.12 1.47 -19.67
CA CYS A 257 -0.72 1.75 -20.02
C CYS A 257 -0.23 1.06 -21.31
N PHE A 258 -1.11 0.76 -22.26
CA PHE A 258 -0.75 0.07 -23.49
C PHE A 258 -1.15 0.91 -24.71
N ASN A 259 -0.15 1.30 -25.51
CA ASN A 259 -0.36 1.63 -26.92
C ASN A 259 -0.03 0.39 -27.75
N TYR A 260 -1.05 -0.20 -28.38
CA TYR A 260 -0.87 -1.30 -29.31
C TYR A 260 -0.54 -0.72 -30.69
N THR A 261 0.63 -1.07 -31.24
CA THR A 261 0.92 -0.83 -32.65
C THR A 261 1.10 -2.19 -33.32
N THR A 262 0.24 -2.51 -34.28
CA THR A 262 0.36 -3.72 -35.11
C THR A 262 1.22 -3.41 -36.32
N ILE A 263 2.37 -4.10 -36.43
CA ILE A 263 3.19 -4.10 -37.64
C ILE A 263 3.47 -5.56 -37.98
N ASN A 264 3.06 -6.01 -39.17
CA ASN A 264 3.30 -7.35 -39.71
C ASN A 264 2.97 -8.50 -38.73
N ASP A 265 1.73 -8.51 -38.23
CA ASP A 265 1.20 -9.58 -37.37
C ASP A 265 2.01 -9.84 -36.07
N THR A 266 2.84 -8.87 -35.70
CA THR A 266 3.61 -8.86 -34.45
C THR A 266 3.13 -7.66 -33.62
N THR A 267 2.49 -7.92 -32.50
CA THR A 267 2.15 -6.88 -31.51
C THR A 267 3.42 -6.53 -30.73
N ARG A 268 3.93 -5.32 -30.91
CA ARG A 268 5.14 -4.86 -30.21
C ARG A 268 4.74 -3.88 -29.11
N LEU A 269 4.99 -4.26 -27.85
CA LEU A 269 4.87 -3.39 -26.69
C LEU A 269 5.98 -2.33 -26.74
N THR A 270 5.60 -1.06 -26.68
CA THR A 270 6.55 0.04 -26.47
C THR A 270 6.29 0.67 -25.12
N THR A 271 7.36 0.88 -24.35
CA THR A 271 7.32 1.46 -23.01
C THR A 271 6.93 2.94 -23.08
N ALA A 272 5.87 3.33 -22.38
CA ALA A 272 5.69 4.73 -21.99
C ALA A 272 6.59 5.02 -20.78
N GLY A 273 7.51 5.98 -20.91
CA GLY A 273 8.17 6.60 -19.74
C GLY A 273 7.15 7.44 -18.95
N ALA A 274 7.28 7.71 -17.66
CA ALA A 274 8.38 7.50 -16.72
C ALA A 274 7.81 7.04 -15.36
N ASN A 275 8.60 6.26 -14.61
CA ASN A 275 8.47 5.87 -13.20
C ASN A 275 7.49 4.75 -12.79
N GLY A 276 6.81 4.08 -13.73
CA GLY A 276 6.10 2.82 -13.47
C GLY A 276 6.57 1.72 -14.40
N VAL A 277 7.00 0.56 -13.87
CA VAL A 277 7.28 -0.62 -14.69
C VAL A 277 6.02 -1.46 -14.69
N CYS A 278 5.26 -1.38 -15.78
CA CYS A 278 4.20 -2.34 -16.06
C CYS A 278 4.91 -3.60 -16.56
N ASP A 279 5.17 -4.55 -15.65
CA ASP A 279 5.87 -5.78 -16.01
C ASP A 279 4.95 -6.65 -16.89
N SER A 280 5.21 -6.65 -18.21
CA SER A 280 4.57 -7.56 -19.15
C SER A 280 5.24 -8.94 -19.17
N THR A 281 6.20 -9.23 -18.29
CA THR A 281 6.86 -10.56 -18.23
C THR A 281 6.03 -11.63 -17.52
N VAL A 282 4.78 -11.34 -17.17
CA VAL A 282 3.83 -12.36 -16.71
C VAL A 282 3.40 -13.23 -17.90
N PHE A 283 4.19 -14.30 -18.09
CA PHE A 283 3.94 -15.48 -18.90
C PHE A 283 3.98 -15.31 -20.43
N SER A 284 5.17 -15.02 -20.98
CA SER A 284 5.54 -15.56 -22.29
C SER A 284 6.54 -16.70 -22.15
N SER A 285 6.25 -17.69 -21.29
CA SER A 285 6.96 -18.96 -21.41
C SER A 285 6.27 -19.79 -22.47
N THR A 286 6.93 -20.00 -23.60
CA THR A 286 6.61 -21.06 -24.58
C THR A 286 6.84 -22.47 -24.01
N SER A 287 6.87 -22.61 -22.68
CA SER A 287 7.01 -23.84 -21.94
C SER A 287 5.62 -24.27 -21.47
N THR A 288 5.28 -25.53 -21.72
CA THR A 288 4.05 -26.21 -21.28
C THR A 288 3.91 -26.34 -19.76
N ASN A 289 4.79 -25.70 -18.97
CA ASN A 289 4.76 -25.76 -17.52
C ASN A 289 3.88 -24.64 -16.97
N VAL A 290 2.73 -25.03 -16.41
CA VAL A 290 1.88 -24.12 -15.65
C VAL A 290 2.73 -23.49 -14.54
N PRO A 291 2.79 -22.16 -14.44
CA PRO A 291 3.56 -21.51 -13.42
C PRO A 291 3.08 -21.95 -12.04
N THR A 292 4.02 -22.42 -11.22
CA THR A 292 3.72 -22.97 -9.89
C THR A 292 3.85 -21.86 -8.86
N PHE A 293 2.75 -21.57 -8.19
CA PHE A 293 2.66 -20.63 -7.08
C PHE A 293 1.87 -21.28 -5.93
N VAL A 294 2.13 -20.84 -4.71
CA VAL A 294 1.40 -21.27 -3.51
C VAL A 294 0.68 -20.07 -2.93
N ARG A 295 -0.62 -20.21 -2.66
CA ARG A 295 -1.46 -19.15 -2.10
C ARG A 295 -1.92 -19.53 -0.70
N PHE A 296 -1.73 -18.61 0.25
CA PHE A 296 -2.24 -18.69 1.62
C PHE A 296 -3.23 -17.56 1.82
N VAL A 297 -4.45 -17.89 2.25
CA VAL A 297 -5.51 -16.91 2.52
C VAL A 297 -5.86 -16.97 3.99
N SER A 298 -5.81 -15.82 4.67
CA SER A 298 -6.39 -15.67 6.00
C SER A 298 -7.89 -15.39 5.85
N PRO A 299 -8.77 -16.27 6.36
CA PRO A 299 -10.23 -16.12 6.22
C PRO A 299 -10.80 -14.96 7.05
N GLY A 300 -9.96 -14.26 7.82
CA GLY A 300 -10.36 -13.11 8.62
C GLY A 300 -10.66 -13.45 10.07
N GLY A 301 -10.29 -12.54 10.98
CA GLY A 301 -10.60 -12.59 12.41
C GLY A 301 -10.68 -11.17 12.97
N THR A 302 -11.19 -11.03 14.20
CA THR A 302 -11.14 -9.76 14.93
C THR A 302 -9.78 -9.64 15.61
N ARG A 303 -9.09 -8.50 15.48
CA ARG A 303 -7.96 -8.15 16.35
C ARG A 303 -8.44 -7.87 17.77
#